data_AF-A0A1X1B837-F1
#
_entry.id   AF-A0A1X1B837-F1
#
_cell.length_a   1.000
_cell.length_b   1.000
_cell.length_c   1.000
_cell.angle_alpha   90.00
_cell.angle_beta   90.00
_cell.angle_gamma   90.00
#
_symmetry.space_group_name_H-M   'P 1'
#
loop_
_entity.id
_entity.type
_entity.pdbx_description
1 polymer ?
#
loop_
_entity_poly.entity_id
_entity_poly.type
_entity_poly.pdbx_seq_one_letter_code
_entity_poly.pdbx_strand_id
1 'polypeptide(L)'
;MQRLKKYAKANEASYASIVMDAIVSSRDELALLVSRLRPDEESDGIFVRTTPRKAEDRTAISFRTRKANVTAIDDLAASDEISAENRSQLCHAALDAFLP
;
A
#
# COMPACT_ATOMS: atom_id res chain seq x y z
N MET A 1 5.64 5.53 8.68
CA MET A 1 5.36 4.60 9.81
C MET A 1 5.06 5.24 11.17
N GLN A 2 5.57 6.43 11.51
CA GLN A 2 5.21 7.05 12.80
C GLN A 2 3.69 7.32 12.92
N ARG A 3 3.03 7.72 11.83
CA ARG A 3 1.56 7.90 11.75
C ARG A 3 0.79 6.65 12.17
N LEU A 4 1.13 5.49 11.61
CA LEU A 4 0.50 4.21 11.97
C LEU A 4 0.69 3.86 13.45
N LYS A 5 1.91 4.00 13.99
CA LYS A 5 2.19 3.73 15.40
C LYS A 5 1.36 4.64 16.33
N LYS A 6 1.26 5.93 16.00
CA LYS A 6 0.45 6.90 16.75
C LYS A 6 -1.04 6.56 16.67
N TYR A 7 -1.55 6.26 15.47
CA TYR A 7 -2.94 5.90 15.26
C TYR A 7 -3.32 4.61 16.00
N ALA A 8 -2.48 3.57 15.92
CA ALA A 8 -2.70 2.32 16.63
C ALA A 8 -2.76 2.51 18.14
N LYS A 9 -1.86 3.34 18.69
CA LYS A 9 -1.86 3.67 20.12
C LYS A 9 -3.10 4.47 20.52
N ALA A 10 -3.54 5.42 19.70
CA ALA A 10 -4.68 6.28 20.00
C ALA A 10 -6.03 5.55 19.92
N ASN A 11 -6.14 4.55 19.05
CA ASN A 11 -7.38 3.81 18.80
C ASN A 11 -7.40 2.41 19.42
N GLU A 12 -6.38 2.05 20.21
CA GLU A 12 -6.20 0.72 20.80
C GLU A 12 -6.34 -0.43 19.78
N ALA A 13 -5.93 -0.17 18.53
CA ALA A 13 -6.15 -1.06 17.39
C ALA A 13 -4.86 -1.79 16.99
N SER A 14 -5.01 -3.05 16.57
CA SER A 14 -3.89 -3.82 16.02
C SER A 14 -3.51 -3.34 14.62
N TYR A 15 -2.23 -3.43 14.24
CA TYR A 15 -1.79 -3.10 12.88
C TYR A 15 -2.51 -3.93 11.81
N ALA A 16 -2.84 -5.19 12.13
CA ALA A 16 -3.62 -6.03 11.23
C ALA A 16 -5.00 -5.42 10.95
N SER A 17 -5.71 -4.99 12.01
CA SER A 17 -7.02 -4.33 11.86
C SER A 17 -6.89 -3.08 11.00
N ILE A 18 -5.94 -2.21 11.33
CA ILE A 18 -5.78 -0.92 10.64
C ILE A 18 -5.46 -1.12 9.15
N VAL A 19 -4.64 -2.12 8.79
CA VAL A 19 -4.38 -2.43 7.38
C VAL A 19 -5.65 -2.90 6.67
N MET A 20 -6.42 -3.78 7.29
CA MET A 20 -7.68 -4.27 6.71
C MET A 20 -8.69 -3.13 6.57
N ASP A 21 -8.84 -2.29 7.60
CA ASP A 21 -9.73 -1.14 7.61
C ASP A 21 -9.33 -0.12 6.54
N ALA A 22 -8.04 0.15 6.37
CA ALA A 22 -7.52 1.03 5.33
C ALA A 22 -7.85 0.50 3.93
N ILE A 23 -7.59 -0.79 3.65
CA ILE A 23 -7.89 -1.42 2.36
C ILE A 23 -9.38 -1.37 2.06
N VAL A 24 -10.23 -1.64 3.05
CA VAL A 24 -11.69 -1.59 2.90
C VAL A 24 -12.16 -0.16 2.65
N SER A 25 -11.65 0.82 3.39
CA SER A 25 -12.02 2.23 3.28
C SER A 25 -11.66 2.84 1.93
N SER A 26 -10.54 2.41 1.33
CA SER A 26 -10.05 2.97 0.07
C SER A 26 -10.36 2.07 -1.14
N ARG A 27 -11.24 1.07 -1.00
CA ARG A 27 -11.43 0.00 -2.00
C ARG A 27 -11.67 0.53 -3.42
N ASP A 28 -12.56 1.51 -3.55
CA ASP A 28 -12.98 2.05 -4.85
C ASP A 28 -11.89 2.91 -5.52
N GLU A 29 -11.00 3.50 -4.73
CA GLU A 29 -9.91 4.35 -5.20
C GLU A 29 -8.53 3.67 -5.15
N LEU A 30 -8.47 2.41 -4.69
CA LEU A 30 -7.23 1.72 -4.38
C LEU A 30 -6.32 1.59 -5.60
N ALA A 31 -6.90 1.32 -6.76
CA ALA A 31 -6.18 1.26 -8.03
C ALA A 31 -5.49 2.60 -8.37
N LEU A 32 -6.19 3.72 -8.15
CA LEU A 32 -5.66 5.06 -8.37
C LEU A 32 -4.58 5.42 -7.35
N LEU A 33 -4.77 5.05 -6.08
CA LEU A 33 -3.77 5.28 -5.03
C LEU A 33 -2.50 4.48 -5.28
N VAL A 34 -2.61 3.23 -5.74
CA VAL A 34 -1.47 2.38 -6.07
C VAL A 34 -0.73 2.91 -7.31
N SER A 35 -1.45 3.36 -8.35
CA SER A 35 -0.80 3.87 -9.57
C SER A 35 0.04 5.12 -9.31
N ARG A 36 -0.40 5.99 -8.38
CA ARG A 36 0.36 7.17 -7.93
C ARG A 36 1.69 6.84 -7.24
N LEU A 37 1.89 5.60 -6.81
CA LEU A 37 3.15 5.16 -6.20
C LEU A 37 4.17 4.64 -7.21
N ARG A 38 3.78 4.46 -8.47
CA ARG A 38 4.72 4.00 -9.50
C ARG A 38 5.69 5.12 -9.90
N PRO A 39 6.93 4.78 -10.32
CA PRO A 39 7.84 5.77 -10.86
C PRO A 39 7.29 6.35 -12.16
N ASP A 40 7.61 7.62 -12.44
CA ASP A 40 7.34 8.20 -13.74
C ASP A 40 8.32 7.62 -14.77
N GLU A 41 7.76 7.11 -15.86
CA GLU A 41 8.50 6.62 -17.01
C GLU A 41 8.43 7.67 -18.13
N GLU A 42 9.59 8.18 -18.53
CA GLU A 42 9.71 9.06 -19.69
C GLU A 42 10.39 8.27 -20.82
N SER A 43 9.75 8.20 -21.98
CA SER A 43 10.32 7.53 -23.15
C SER A 43 10.62 8.54 -24.25
N ASP A 44 11.82 8.41 -24.83
CA ASP A 44 12.23 9.15 -26.04
C ASP A 44 11.97 8.36 -27.33
N GLY A 45 11.24 7.23 -27.24
CA GLY A 45 10.91 6.35 -28.36
C GLY A 45 11.96 5.27 -28.66
N ILE A 46 13.14 5.32 -28.02
CA ILE A 46 14.20 4.29 -28.15
C ILE A 46 14.57 3.72 -26.78
N PHE A 47 14.64 4.59 -25.78
CA PHE A 47 14.93 4.26 -24.40
C PHE A 47 13.76 4.66 -23.49
N VAL A 48 13.59 3.90 -22.40
CA VAL A 48 12.69 4.26 -21.31
C VAL A 48 13.57 4.67 -20.13
N ARG A 49 13.39 5.90 -19.66
CA ARG A 49 14.08 6.43 -18.49
C ARG A 49 13.10 6.44 -17.34
N THR A 50 13.44 5.71 -16.29
CA THR A 50 12.68 5.71 -15.05
C THR A 50 13.27 6.78 -14.14
N THR A 51 12.47 7.77 -13.74
CA THR A 51 12.90 8.69 -12.69
C THR A 51 12.61 8.03 -11.34
N PRO A 52 13.63 7.60 -10.57
CA PRO A 52 13.39 6.98 -9.29
C PRO A 52 12.72 7.99 -8.36
N ARG A 53 11.52 7.65 -7.87
CA ARG A 53 10.89 8.44 -6.81
C ARG A 53 11.82 8.45 -5.60
N LYS A 54 11.98 9.63 -4.98
CA LYS A 54 12.79 9.81 -3.77
C LYS A 54 12.39 8.74 -2.75
N ALA A 55 13.33 7.82 -2.46
CA ALA A 55 13.06 6.71 -1.57
C ALA A 55 12.77 7.25 -0.17
N GLU A 56 11.52 7.16 0.27
CA GLU A 56 11.18 7.39 1.67
C GLU A 56 11.75 6.26 2.54
N ASP A 57 12.07 6.56 3.80
CA ASP A 57 12.58 5.58 4.75
C ASP A 57 11.62 4.39 4.88
N ARG A 58 11.97 3.28 4.24
CA ARG A 58 11.20 2.04 4.26
C ARG A 58 11.39 1.37 5.61
N THR A 59 10.31 1.23 6.35
CA THR A 59 10.29 0.48 7.62
C THR A 59 9.38 -0.73 7.46
N ALA A 60 9.91 -1.92 7.74
CA ALA A 60 9.12 -3.13 7.76
C ALA A 60 8.20 -3.16 8.99
N ILE A 61 6.95 -3.59 8.79
CA ILE A 61 6.01 -3.88 9.89
C ILE A 61 5.55 -5.31 9.77
N SER A 62 5.75 -6.04 10.86
CA SER A 62 5.25 -7.40 11.03
C SER A 62 4.00 -7.37 11.89
N PHE A 63 2.95 -8.04 11.45
CA PHE A 63 1.75 -8.29 12.22
C PHE A 63 1.25 -9.70 11.97
N ARG A 64 0.50 -10.26 12.93
CA ARG A 64 -0.15 -11.56 12.80
C ARG A 64 -1.59 -11.36 12.35
N THR A 65 -2.04 -12.17 11.40
CA THR A 65 -3.43 -12.20 10.94
C THR A 65 -3.78 -13.61 10.48
N ARG A 66 -5.06 -13.87 10.20
CA ARG A 66 -5.52 -15.17 9.71
C ARG A 66 -4.97 -15.42 8.30
N LYS A 67 -4.69 -16.68 7.96
CA LYS A 67 -4.21 -17.05 6.61
C LYS A 67 -5.14 -16.53 5.51
N ALA A 68 -6.45 -16.62 5.71
CA ALA A 68 -7.45 -16.11 4.77
C ALA A 68 -7.29 -14.61 4.48
N ASN A 69 -6.91 -13.81 5.48
CA ASN A 69 -6.69 -12.37 5.29
C ASN A 69 -5.39 -12.11 4.49
N VAL A 70 -4.36 -12.92 4.70
CA VAL A 70 -3.13 -12.83 3.90
C VAL A 70 -3.44 -13.17 2.44
N THR A 71 -4.17 -14.26 2.20
CA THR A 71 -4.59 -14.66 0.85
C THR A 71 -5.42 -13.57 0.18
N ALA A 72 -6.39 -12.97 0.88
CA ALA A 72 -7.19 -11.88 0.32
C ALA A 72 -6.34 -10.65 -0.07
N ILE A 73 -5.32 -10.31 0.72
CA ILE A 73 -4.38 -9.23 0.39
C ILE A 73 -3.51 -9.61 -0.82
N ASP A 74 -3.06 -10.86 -0.90
CA ASP A 74 -2.29 -11.38 -2.03
C ASP A 74 -3.12 -11.34 -3.32
N ASP A 75 -4.38 -11.80 -3.27
CA ASP A 75 -5.30 -11.81 -4.41
C ASP A 75 -5.62 -10.39 -4.89
N LEU A 76 -5.84 -9.46 -3.95
CA LEU A 76 -6.03 -8.04 -4.28
C LEU A 76 -4.78 -7.43 -4.92
N ALA A 77 -3.59 -7.74 -4.40
CA ALA A 77 -2.35 -7.24 -4.98
C ALA A 77 -2.11 -7.78 -6.40
N ALA A 78 -2.48 -9.04 -6.64
CA ALA A 78 -2.34 -9.72 -7.93
C ALA A 78 -3.47 -9.40 -8.93
N SER A 79 -4.55 -8.74 -8.49
CA SER A 79 -5.67 -8.37 -9.35
C SER A 79 -5.24 -7.36 -10.41
N ASP A 80 -5.66 -7.58 -11.67
CA ASP A 80 -5.44 -6.65 -12.77
C ASP A 80 -6.08 -5.27 -12.51
N GLU A 81 -7.19 -5.21 -11.75
CA GLU A 81 -7.87 -3.95 -11.42
C GLU A 81 -6.98 -3.01 -10.60
N ILE A 82 -6.21 -3.56 -9.67
CA ILE A 82 -5.34 -2.79 -8.78
C ILE A 82 -3.93 -2.68 -9.36
N SER A 83 -3.47 -3.75 -10.03
CA SER A 83 -2.15 -3.86 -10.62
C SER A 83 -1.02 -3.44 -9.67
N ALA A 84 -1.03 -3.91 -8.42
CA ALA A 84 0.06 -3.61 -7.49
C ALA A 84 1.28 -4.49 -7.82
N GLU A 85 2.49 -3.93 -7.73
CA GLU A 85 3.74 -4.69 -7.91
C GLU A 85 3.95 -5.71 -6.79
N ASN A 86 3.48 -5.39 -5.58
CA ASN A 86 3.57 -6.25 -4.42
C ASN A 86 2.59 -5.79 -3.31
N ARG A 87 2.38 -6.66 -2.31
CA ARG A 87 1.58 -6.34 -1.12
C ARG A 87 1.99 -5.06 -0.40
N SER A 88 3.29 -4.77 -0.33
CA SER A 88 3.75 -3.60 0.42
C SER A 88 3.33 -2.30 -0.25
N GLN A 89 3.31 -2.24 -1.59
CA GLN A 89 2.78 -1.10 -2.33
C GLN A 89 1.28 -0.94 -2.07
N LEU A 90 0.52 -2.02 -2.13
CA LEU A 90 -0.92 -2.01 -1.85
C LEU A 90 -1.22 -1.48 -0.44
N CYS A 91 -0.60 -2.08 0.57
CA CYS A 91 -0.79 -1.70 1.96
C CYS A 91 -0.30 -0.26 2.22
N HIS A 92 0.79 0.15 1.56
CA HIS A 92 1.30 1.51 1.71
C HIS A 92 0.33 2.55 1.15
N ALA A 93 -0.20 2.33 -0.07
CA ALA A 93 -1.19 3.19 -0.69
C ALA A 93 -2.44 3.35 0.19
N ALA A 94 -3.00 2.23 0.66
CA ALA A 94 -4.17 2.24 1.52
C ALA A 94 -3.90 2.96 2.85
N LEU A 95 -2.79 2.65 3.52
CA LEU A 95 -2.44 3.28 4.81
C LEU A 95 -2.14 4.77 4.68
N ASP A 96 -1.53 5.21 3.58
CA ASP A 96 -1.20 6.62 3.39
C ASP A 96 -2.45 7.49 3.22
N ALA A 97 -3.45 6.96 2.50
CA ALA A 97 -4.76 7.59 2.33
C ALA A 97 -5.63 7.52 3.60
N PHE A 98 -5.55 6.43 4.36
CA PHE A 98 -6.40 6.21 5.54
C PHE A 98 -5.94 6.96 6.79
N LEU A 99 -4.63 7.05 7.01
CA LEU A 99 -4.09 7.64 8.24
C LEU A 99 -4.17 9.17 8.20
N PRO A 100 -4.38 9.86 9.35
CA PRO A 100 -4.25 11.31 9.44
C PRO A 100 -2.79 11.78 9.43
#